data_AF-A0A7K2E1Q0-F1
#
_entry.id   AF-A0A7K2E1Q0-F1
#
_cell.length_a   1.000
_cell.length_b   1.000
_cell.length_c   1.000
_cell.angle_alpha   90.00
_cell.angle_beta   90.00
_cell.angle_gamma   90.00
#
_symmetry.space_group_name_H-M   'P 1'
#
loop_
_entity.id
_entity.type
_entity.pdbx_description
1 polymer ?
#
loop_
_entity_poly.entity_id
_entity_poly.type
_entity_poly.pdbx_seq_one_letter_code
_entity_poly.pdbx_strand_id
1 'polypeptide(L)'
;MPARVSPTEAVRAEVDGLFGSGRDVGEILEEVVRLSARLVLQQVLEEEVASWLGRDWNCRTAGERAGQRNGFSDLAVKSTAGPISLKRPELRNTAEAFASQLLGKGVVRSEPLEALVISGWVRGLSDRGIEALLTEALGPEAALSRSTASRICARLRDDFEAFRHRDLTDIELDYLFLDGSHFKMHDGSKAEPVLVAYGVTTVGQPVLLAVEPGGRESHDAWAGFLDDLTARGLRPPLSVISDGAAGLIGAVETHMASALRQRCLIHRCRNILAKVPAERSDELKEAFWAIFALPEDIEAGTQAVAAAQANIDAFARRHEREFPAAVKCLLADRQALTAGHVRLAVIEDNLNTMPRKLHHWDSPHSVYAALTCNHR
;
A
#
# COMPACT_ATOMS: atom_id res chain seq x y z
N MET A 1 8.36 -57.51 2.74
CA MET A 1 8.34 -56.16 3.35
C MET A 1 7.14 -55.42 2.78
N PRO A 2 6.28 -54.77 3.58
CA PRO A 2 5.20 -53.97 3.03
C PRO A 2 5.78 -52.92 2.07
N ALA A 3 5.12 -52.70 0.94
CA ALA A 3 5.54 -51.70 -0.04
C ALA A 3 5.58 -50.32 0.65
N ARG A 4 6.70 -49.60 0.52
CA ARG A 4 6.81 -48.23 1.01
C ARG A 4 6.02 -47.32 0.08
N VAL A 5 4.78 -47.04 0.45
CA VAL A 5 3.88 -46.08 -0.21
C VAL A 5 4.47 -44.68 -0.08
N SER A 6 4.48 -43.90 -1.16
CA SER A 6 4.93 -42.50 -1.07
C SER A 6 3.92 -41.66 -0.28
N PRO A 7 4.34 -40.58 0.40
CA PRO A 7 3.40 -39.67 1.03
C PRO A 7 2.35 -39.11 0.05
N THR A 8 2.71 -38.81 -1.20
CA THR A 8 1.75 -38.43 -2.24
C THR A 8 0.67 -39.50 -2.47
N GLU A 9 1.05 -40.77 -2.58
CA GLU A 9 0.12 -41.88 -2.74
C GLU A 9 -0.79 -42.07 -1.51
N ALA A 10 -0.25 -41.87 -0.32
CA ALA A 10 -1.02 -41.93 0.92
C ALA A 10 -2.11 -40.83 0.97
N VAL A 11 -1.76 -39.59 0.61
CA VAL A 11 -2.72 -38.47 0.56
C VAL A 11 -3.77 -38.71 -0.53
N ARG A 12 -3.38 -39.27 -1.68
CA ARG A 12 -4.35 -39.63 -2.74
C ARG A 12 -5.39 -40.63 -2.24
N ALA A 13 -4.96 -41.65 -1.49
CA ALA A 13 -5.87 -42.61 -0.89
C ALA A 13 -6.82 -41.98 0.16
N GLU A 14 -6.35 -40.98 0.92
CA GLU A 14 -7.20 -40.21 1.84
C GLU A 14 -8.28 -39.42 1.08
N VAL A 15 -7.92 -38.76 -0.03
CA VAL A 15 -8.86 -38.02 -0.89
C VAL A 15 -9.93 -38.97 -1.46
N ASP A 16 -9.52 -40.10 -2.03
CA ASP A 16 -10.43 -41.09 -2.60
C ASP A 16 -11.39 -41.66 -1.54
N GLY A 17 -10.89 -41.91 -0.32
CA GLY A 17 -11.69 -42.35 0.81
C GLY A 17 -12.73 -41.32 1.26
N LEU A 18 -12.39 -40.03 1.24
CA LEU A 18 -13.30 -38.95 1.63
C LEU A 18 -14.47 -38.83 0.63
N PHE A 19 -14.19 -38.88 -0.66
CA PHE A 19 -15.24 -38.91 -1.69
C PHE A 19 -16.09 -40.19 -1.65
N GLY A 20 -15.52 -41.30 -1.21
CA GLY A 20 -16.23 -42.57 -1.01
C GLY A 20 -17.09 -42.64 0.27
N SER A 21 -17.03 -41.64 1.15
CA SER A 21 -17.67 -41.68 2.48
C SER A 21 -19.20 -41.51 2.47
N GLY A 22 -19.79 -41.04 1.36
CA GLY A 22 -21.23 -40.80 1.25
C GLY A 22 -21.77 -39.63 2.10
N ARG A 23 -20.89 -38.83 2.70
CA ARG A 23 -21.23 -37.60 3.45
C ARG A 23 -21.66 -36.47 2.50
N ASP A 24 -22.44 -35.53 3.01
CA ASP A 24 -22.89 -34.38 2.23
C ASP A 24 -21.69 -33.51 1.78
N VAL A 25 -21.76 -32.99 0.55
CA VAL A 25 -20.67 -32.22 -0.06
C VAL A 25 -20.36 -30.94 0.74
N GLY A 26 -21.39 -30.28 1.29
CA GLY A 26 -21.20 -29.09 2.12
C GLY A 26 -20.45 -29.38 3.42
N GLU A 27 -20.63 -30.59 3.99
CA GLU A 27 -19.96 -31.00 5.23
C GLU A 27 -18.50 -31.41 5.03
N ILE A 28 -18.12 -31.88 3.83
CA ILE A 28 -16.76 -32.33 3.53
C ILE A 28 -15.95 -31.29 2.74
N LEU A 29 -16.56 -30.20 2.28
CA LEU A 29 -15.93 -29.27 1.35
C LEU A 29 -14.58 -28.73 1.86
N GLU A 30 -14.52 -28.32 3.13
CA GLU A 30 -13.27 -27.82 3.73
C GLU A 30 -12.21 -28.90 3.85
N GLU A 31 -12.61 -30.14 4.17
CA GLU A 31 -11.74 -31.30 4.29
C GLU A 31 -11.17 -31.67 2.91
N VAL A 32 -12.01 -31.64 1.87
CA VAL A 32 -11.61 -31.83 0.46
C VAL A 32 -10.63 -30.75 0.01
N VAL A 33 -10.89 -29.48 0.31
CA VAL A 33 -9.97 -28.37 -0.04
C VAL A 33 -8.61 -28.58 0.64
N ARG A 34 -8.60 -28.91 1.92
CA ARG A 34 -7.37 -29.11 2.69
C ARG A 34 -6.56 -30.31 2.18
N LEU A 35 -7.23 -31.44 1.90
CA LEU A 35 -6.57 -32.63 1.35
C LEU A 35 -6.08 -32.42 -0.09
N SER A 36 -6.84 -31.70 -0.92
CA SER A 36 -6.43 -31.36 -2.28
C SER A 36 -5.19 -30.46 -2.28
N ALA A 37 -5.17 -29.44 -1.42
CA ALA A 37 -4.00 -28.59 -1.23
C ALA A 37 -2.80 -29.40 -0.69
N ARG A 38 -3.03 -30.30 0.27
CA ARG A 38 -2.01 -31.23 0.79
C ARG A 38 -1.41 -32.08 -0.33
N LEU A 39 -2.26 -32.64 -1.20
CA LEU A 39 -1.84 -33.50 -2.30
C LEU A 39 -0.94 -32.75 -3.27
N VAL A 40 -1.38 -31.57 -3.72
CA VAL A 40 -0.63 -30.74 -4.67
C VAL A 40 0.72 -30.31 -4.07
N LEU A 41 0.73 -29.81 -2.83
CA LEU A 41 1.95 -29.36 -2.17
C LEU A 41 2.93 -30.53 -1.90
N GLN A 42 2.42 -31.70 -1.50
CA GLN A 42 3.25 -32.88 -1.29
C GLN A 42 3.87 -33.38 -2.61
N GLN A 43 3.09 -33.37 -3.69
CA GLN A 43 3.56 -33.76 -5.01
C GLN A 43 4.66 -32.82 -5.50
N VAL A 44 4.45 -31.51 -5.43
CA VAL A 44 5.47 -30.51 -5.80
C VAL A 44 6.76 -30.73 -4.99
N LEU A 45 6.65 -30.96 -3.69
CA LEU A 45 7.83 -31.19 -2.84
C LEU A 45 8.59 -32.47 -3.20
N GLU A 46 7.87 -33.55 -3.55
CA GLU A 46 8.50 -34.79 -4.01
C GLU A 46 9.14 -34.64 -5.39
N GLU A 47 8.52 -33.88 -6.29
CA GLU A 47 9.03 -33.53 -7.62
C GLU A 47 10.27 -32.65 -7.55
N GLU A 48 10.30 -31.63 -6.67
CA GLU A 48 11.51 -30.81 -6.43
C GLU A 48 12.70 -31.69 -6.04
N VAL A 49 12.47 -32.66 -5.13
CA VAL A 49 13.53 -33.58 -4.69
C VAL A 49 13.91 -34.57 -5.78
N ALA A 50 12.96 -35.04 -6.60
CA ALA A 50 13.22 -35.93 -7.72
C ALA A 50 14.06 -35.24 -8.80
N SER A 51 13.68 -34.02 -9.19
CA SER A 51 14.43 -33.18 -10.11
C SER A 51 15.82 -32.87 -9.57
N TRP A 52 15.93 -32.51 -8.29
CA TRP A 52 17.22 -32.18 -7.69
C TRP A 52 18.17 -33.39 -7.60
N LEU A 53 17.68 -34.58 -7.24
CA LEU A 53 18.48 -35.82 -7.22
C LEU A 53 18.73 -36.41 -8.63
N GLY A 54 17.96 -35.98 -9.63
CA GLY A 54 17.91 -36.58 -10.96
C GLY A 54 17.35 -38.00 -10.97
N ARG A 55 16.43 -38.34 -10.05
CA ARG A 55 15.76 -39.66 -10.00
C ARG A 55 14.49 -39.71 -9.15
N ASP A 56 13.56 -40.57 -9.57
CA ASP A 56 12.27 -40.74 -8.91
C ASP A 56 12.35 -41.51 -7.58
N TRP A 57 11.21 -41.56 -6.89
CA TRP A 57 11.05 -42.30 -5.65
C TRP A 57 11.37 -43.79 -5.85
N ASN A 58 12.14 -44.34 -4.92
CA ASN A 58 12.50 -45.77 -4.89
C ASN A 58 13.26 -46.30 -6.13
N CYS A 59 13.73 -45.41 -7.01
CA CYS A 59 14.62 -45.78 -8.11
C CYS A 59 16.04 -46.11 -7.59
N ARG A 60 16.54 -47.30 -7.95
CA ARG A 60 17.86 -47.81 -7.53
C ARG A 60 19.01 -47.37 -8.44
N THR A 61 18.70 -46.77 -9.58
CA THR A 61 19.68 -46.25 -10.52
C THR A 61 20.44 -45.07 -9.89
N ALA A 62 21.74 -44.97 -10.14
CA ALA A 62 22.51 -43.78 -9.77
C ALA A 62 21.91 -42.57 -10.52
N GLY A 63 21.42 -41.58 -9.77
CA GLY A 63 20.95 -40.33 -10.34
C GLY A 63 22.13 -39.43 -10.70
N GLU A 64 21.84 -38.24 -11.23
CA GLU A 64 22.86 -37.24 -11.58
C GLU A 64 23.65 -36.75 -10.35
N ARG A 65 23.01 -36.77 -9.17
CA ARG A 65 23.64 -36.38 -7.90
C ARG A 65 23.87 -37.56 -6.95
N ALA A 66 24.97 -37.47 -6.21
CA ALA A 66 25.24 -38.32 -5.06
C ALA A 66 24.26 -38.03 -3.91
N GLY A 67 24.06 -39.03 -3.04
CA GLY A 67 23.13 -38.97 -1.92
C GLY A 67 21.81 -39.68 -2.21
N GLN A 68 20.99 -39.90 -1.19
CA GLN A 68 19.75 -40.69 -1.26
C GLN A 68 18.69 -40.15 -0.31
N ARG A 69 17.41 -40.45 -0.59
CA ARG A 69 16.31 -40.19 0.34
C ARG A 69 16.45 -41.09 1.57
N ASN A 70 16.27 -40.52 2.76
CA ASN A 70 16.49 -41.17 4.05
C ASN A 70 15.30 -40.96 5.01
N GLY A 71 14.09 -40.99 4.48
CA GLY A 71 12.86 -40.84 5.27
C GLY A 71 12.20 -39.49 5.06
N PHE A 72 11.32 -39.13 6.00
CA PHE A 72 10.56 -37.89 5.98
C PHE A 72 10.45 -37.31 7.39
N SER A 73 10.50 -35.98 7.49
CA SER A 73 10.12 -35.23 8.68
C SER A 73 8.75 -34.59 8.52
N ASP A 74 8.05 -34.41 9.64
CA ASP A 74 6.76 -33.73 9.66
C ASP A 74 6.92 -32.23 9.51
N LEU A 75 6.05 -31.64 8.71
CA LEU A 75 5.95 -30.20 8.48
C LEU A 75 4.48 -29.79 8.40
N ALA A 76 4.15 -28.59 8.84
CA ALA A 76 2.82 -28.03 8.63
C ALA A 76 2.91 -26.66 7.95
N VAL A 77 2.10 -26.46 6.91
CA VAL A 77 1.86 -25.15 6.30
C VAL A 77 0.59 -24.58 6.93
N LYS A 78 0.69 -23.41 7.56
CA LYS A 78 -0.48 -22.76 8.17
C LYS A 78 -1.21 -21.89 7.16
N SER A 79 -2.50 -22.15 6.96
CA SER A 79 -3.36 -21.40 6.04
C SER A 79 -4.65 -20.96 6.72
N THR A 80 -5.42 -20.11 6.05
CA THR A 80 -6.78 -19.75 6.52
C THR A 80 -7.74 -20.94 6.54
N ALA A 81 -7.49 -22.01 5.80
CA ALA A 81 -8.30 -23.24 5.81
C ALA A 81 -7.87 -24.27 6.88
N GLY A 82 -6.89 -23.92 7.72
CA GLY A 82 -6.29 -24.84 8.68
C GLY A 82 -4.83 -25.22 8.36
N PRO A 83 -4.20 -26.01 9.23
CA PRO A 83 -2.87 -26.55 8.99
C PRO A 83 -2.92 -27.62 7.89
N ILE A 84 -2.00 -27.53 6.95
CA ILE A 84 -1.79 -28.54 5.90
C ILE A 84 -0.52 -29.31 6.27
N SER A 85 -0.69 -30.54 6.73
CA SER A 85 0.42 -31.41 7.16
C SER A 85 1.11 -32.05 5.95
N LEU A 86 2.41 -31.79 5.80
CA LEU A 86 3.27 -32.32 4.74
C LEU A 86 4.35 -33.23 5.33
N LYS A 87 4.89 -34.11 4.49
CA LYS A 87 6.04 -34.97 4.80
C LYS A 87 7.24 -34.47 4.00
N ARG A 88 8.16 -33.78 4.69
CA ARG A 88 9.37 -33.24 4.08
C ARG A 88 10.37 -34.37 3.81
N PRO A 89 10.79 -34.61 2.55
CA PRO A 89 11.79 -35.64 2.26
C PRO A 89 13.14 -35.28 2.89
N GLU A 90 13.74 -36.23 3.59
CA GLU A 90 15.08 -36.08 4.14
C GLU A 90 16.11 -36.69 3.21
N LEU A 91 17.23 -36.00 3.01
CA LEU A 91 18.32 -36.44 2.15
C LEU A 91 19.57 -36.74 2.96
N ARG A 92 20.31 -37.77 2.56
CA ARG A 92 21.56 -38.19 3.20
C ARG A 92 22.65 -38.39 2.16
N ASN A 93 23.91 -38.17 2.56
CA ASN A 93 25.10 -38.33 1.72
C ASN A 93 25.09 -37.43 0.47
N THR A 94 24.45 -36.26 0.55
CA THR A 94 24.49 -35.25 -0.50
C THR A 94 25.67 -34.30 -0.29
N ALA A 95 26.32 -33.88 -1.38
CA ALA A 95 27.42 -32.91 -1.31
C ALA A 95 26.92 -31.49 -0.97
N GLU A 96 25.70 -31.17 -1.39
CA GLU A 96 25.03 -29.89 -1.14
C GLU A 96 23.77 -30.10 -0.28
N ALA A 97 23.39 -29.07 0.49
CA ALA A 97 22.14 -29.07 1.22
C ALA A 97 20.98 -28.71 0.28
N PHE A 98 19.93 -29.54 0.24
CA PHE A 98 18.72 -29.24 -0.51
C PHE A 98 17.91 -28.13 0.15
N ALA A 99 17.59 -27.10 -0.61
CA ALA A 99 16.66 -26.04 -0.24
C ALA A 99 15.46 -26.09 -1.19
N SER A 100 14.28 -26.31 -0.62
CA SER A 100 13.02 -26.31 -1.36
C SER A 100 12.67 -24.88 -1.81
N GLN A 101 12.11 -24.72 -3.00
CA GLN A 101 11.58 -23.43 -3.45
C GLN A 101 10.21 -23.18 -2.83
N LEU A 102 9.43 -24.25 -2.63
CA LEU A 102 8.14 -24.22 -1.95
C LEU A 102 8.26 -23.92 -0.44
N LEU A 103 9.27 -24.48 0.22
CA LEU A 103 9.43 -24.39 1.68
C LEU A 103 10.60 -23.48 2.07
N GLY A 104 10.29 -22.36 2.72
CA GLY A 104 11.30 -21.48 3.31
C GLY A 104 12.02 -22.07 4.52
N LYS A 105 12.94 -21.30 5.14
CA LYS A 105 13.71 -21.71 6.32
C LYS A 105 12.92 -21.75 7.64
N GLY A 106 11.65 -21.32 7.65
CA GLY A 106 10.82 -21.18 8.85
C GLY A 106 9.42 -21.75 8.70
N VAL A 107 8.51 -21.36 9.61
CA VAL A 107 7.08 -21.73 9.53
C VAL A 107 6.51 -21.21 8.22
N VAL A 108 6.11 -22.12 7.34
CA VAL A 108 5.48 -21.78 6.07
C VAL A 108 4.03 -21.43 6.36
N ARG A 109 3.62 -20.23 5.93
CA ARG A 109 2.28 -19.70 6.11
C ARG A 109 1.82 -19.01 4.85
N SER A 110 0.53 -19.04 4.60
CA SER A 110 -0.06 -18.34 3.45
C SER A 110 -0.05 -16.82 3.67
N GLU A 111 0.16 -16.05 2.61
CA GLU A 111 0.09 -14.58 2.63
C GLU A 111 -1.25 -14.04 3.21
N PRO A 112 -2.44 -14.59 2.89
CA PRO A 112 -3.69 -14.12 3.49
C PRO A 112 -3.74 -14.25 5.02
N LEU A 113 -3.17 -15.34 5.57
CA LEU A 113 -3.10 -15.54 7.02
C LEU A 113 -2.18 -14.50 7.67
N GLU A 114 -1.07 -14.16 7.02
CA GLU A 114 -0.20 -13.08 7.49
C GLU A 114 -0.90 -11.71 7.42
N ALA A 115 -1.61 -11.42 6.33
CA ALA A 115 -2.40 -10.21 6.19
C ALA A 115 -3.44 -10.05 7.30
N LEU A 116 -4.06 -11.14 7.79
CA LEU A 116 -4.96 -11.10 8.95
C LEU A 116 -4.25 -10.70 10.24
N VAL A 117 -3.01 -11.18 10.48
CA VAL A 117 -2.19 -10.74 11.63
C VAL A 117 -1.94 -9.23 11.55
N ILE A 118 -1.48 -8.77 10.39
CA ILE A 118 -1.15 -7.36 10.15
C ILE A 118 -2.40 -6.50 10.33
N SER A 119 -3.52 -6.93 9.74
CA SER A 119 -4.83 -6.27 9.82
C SER A 119 -5.32 -6.14 11.26
N GLY A 120 -5.18 -7.20 12.07
CA GLY A 120 -5.52 -7.18 13.49
C GLY A 120 -4.61 -6.24 14.29
N TRP A 121 -3.31 -6.26 14.01
CA TRP A 121 -2.35 -5.38 14.66
C TRP A 121 -2.60 -3.90 14.34
N VAL A 122 -2.84 -3.56 13.07
CA VAL A 122 -3.21 -2.19 12.62
C VAL A 122 -4.51 -1.71 13.27
N ARG A 123 -5.44 -2.63 13.57
CA ARG A 123 -6.68 -2.34 14.32
C ARG A 123 -6.48 -2.24 15.84
N GLY A 124 -5.24 -2.30 16.32
CA GLY A 124 -4.90 -2.12 17.74
C GLY A 124 -5.01 -3.39 18.59
N LEU A 125 -5.15 -4.57 17.99
CA LEU A 125 -5.12 -5.82 18.76
C LEU A 125 -3.69 -6.11 19.26
N SER A 126 -3.59 -6.52 20.53
CA SER A 126 -2.34 -7.06 21.07
C SER A 126 -1.98 -8.40 20.42
N ASP A 127 -0.72 -8.83 20.48
CA ASP A 127 -0.29 -10.14 19.98
C ASP A 127 -1.15 -11.30 20.51
N ARG A 128 -1.61 -11.20 21.77
CA ARG A 128 -2.54 -12.16 22.39
C ARG A 128 -3.96 -12.05 21.84
N GLY A 129 -4.42 -10.83 21.58
CA GLY A 129 -5.71 -10.58 20.96
C GLY A 129 -5.78 -11.12 19.53
N ILE A 130 -4.68 -11.00 18.78
CA ILE A 130 -4.58 -11.57 17.43
C ILE A 130 -4.61 -13.10 17.50
N GLU A 131 -3.83 -13.71 18.39
CA GLU A 131 -3.86 -15.18 18.59
C GLU A 131 -5.26 -15.68 18.96
N ALA A 132 -5.95 -14.99 19.88
CA ALA A 132 -7.33 -15.31 20.27
C ALA A 132 -8.30 -15.18 19.10
N LEU A 133 -8.23 -14.08 18.34
CA LEU A 133 -9.06 -13.85 17.15
C LEU A 133 -8.86 -14.93 16.09
N LEU A 134 -7.60 -15.29 15.80
CA LEU A 134 -7.30 -16.35 14.83
C LEU A 134 -7.77 -17.72 15.32
N THR A 135 -7.68 -17.98 16.63
CA THR A 135 -8.19 -19.21 17.24
C THR A 135 -9.70 -19.31 17.14
N GLU A 136 -10.42 -18.21 17.37
CA GLU A 136 -11.87 -18.14 17.25
C GLU A 136 -12.34 -18.26 15.80
N ALA A 137 -11.68 -17.56 14.88
CA ALA A 137 -12.09 -17.48 13.48
C ALA A 137 -11.68 -18.70 12.64
N LEU A 138 -10.49 -19.27 12.90
CA LEU A 138 -9.89 -20.32 12.07
C LEU A 138 -9.69 -21.65 12.81
N GLY A 139 -9.98 -21.68 14.11
CA GLY A 139 -9.71 -22.81 14.98
C GLY A 139 -8.28 -22.84 15.55
N PRO A 140 -8.06 -23.55 16.67
CA PRO A 140 -6.78 -23.57 17.38
C PRO A 140 -5.62 -24.13 16.57
N GLU A 141 -5.89 -25.05 15.64
CA GLU A 141 -4.83 -25.66 14.83
C GLU A 141 -4.33 -24.75 13.69
N ALA A 142 -5.21 -23.88 13.19
CA ALA A 142 -4.91 -22.90 12.14
C ALA A 142 -4.25 -21.63 12.71
N ALA A 143 -4.56 -21.32 13.98
CA ALA A 143 -4.12 -20.10 14.63
C ALA A 143 -2.59 -19.96 14.65
N LEU A 144 -2.11 -18.75 14.42
CA LEU A 144 -0.71 -18.41 14.62
C LEU A 144 -0.46 -18.15 16.10
N SER A 145 0.65 -18.69 16.61
CA SER A 145 1.06 -18.45 17.99
C SER A 145 1.34 -16.96 18.23
N ARG A 146 1.18 -16.50 19.46
CA ARG A 146 1.61 -15.15 19.89
C ARG A 146 3.03 -14.82 19.41
N SER A 147 3.97 -15.75 19.57
CA SER A 147 5.38 -15.56 19.15
C SER A 147 5.54 -15.40 17.64
N THR A 148 4.64 -15.98 16.84
CA THR A 148 4.65 -15.81 15.38
C THR A 148 4.02 -14.50 14.97
N ALA A 149 2.88 -14.12 15.57
CA ALA A 149 2.27 -12.81 15.39
C ALA A 149 3.26 -11.68 15.75
N SER A 150 3.91 -11.78 16.92
CA SER A 150 4.89 -10.80 17.38
C SER A 150 6.06 -10.62 16.41
N ARG A 151 6.57 -11.71 15.82
CA ARG A 151 7.64 -11.66 14.80
C ARG A 151 7.18 -11.02 13.49
N ILE A 152 5.95 -11.29 13.05
CA ILE A 152 5.37 -10.65 11.85
C ILE A 152 5.29 -9.12 12.08
N CYS A 153 4.74 -8.70 13.22
CA CYS A 153 4.63 -7.30 13.57
C CYS A 153 6.01 -6.64 13.79
N ALA A 154 6.99 -7.37 14.32
CA ALA A 154 8.36 -6.88 14.44
C ALA A 154 9.00 -6.60 13.08
N ARG A 155 8.86 -7.53 12.13
CA ARG A 155 9.35 -7.33 10.76
C ARG A 155 8.72 -6.09 10.12
N LEU A 156 7.42 -5.88 10.28
CA LEU A 156 6.77 -4.67 9.77
C LEU A 156 7.34 -3.38 10.36
N ARG A 157 7.70 -3.38 11.65
CA ARG A 157 8.39 -2.23 12.25
C ARG A 157 9.77 -2.03 11.63
N ASP A 158 10.53 -3.11 11.46
CA ASP A 158 11.85 -3.04 10.83
C ASP A 158 11.75 -2.54 9.39
N ASP A 159 10.77 -3.01 8.61
CA ASP A 159 10.48 -2.56 7.25
C ASP A 159 10.08 -1.07 7.22
N PHE A 160 9.29 -0.62 8.20
CA PHE A 160 8.92 0.79 8.34
C PHE A 160 10.10 1.67 8.72
N GLU A 161 10.97 1.24 9.64
CA GLU A 161 12.20 1.98 9.97
C GLU A 161 13.17 2.03 8.78
N ALA A 162 13.29 0.93 8.03
CA ALA A 162 14.06 0.91 6.78
C ALA A 162 13.47 1.88 5.75
N PHE A 163 12.14 1.93 5.62
CA PHE A 163 11.45 2.90 4.78
C PHE A 163 11.72 4.35 5.21
N ARG A 164 11.69 4.64 6.53
CA ARG A 164 11.95 5.99 7.07
C ARG A 164 13.36 6.48 6.78
N HIS A 165 14.34 5.59 6.74
CA HIS A 165 15.75 5.94 6.54
C HIS A 165 16.27 5.68 5.11
N ARG A 166 15.41 5.26 4.19
CA ARG A 166 15.84 4.94 2.82
C ARG A 166 16.40 6.17 2.09
N ASP A 167 17.33 5.92 1.18
CA ASP A 167 17.85 6.91 0.25
C ASP A 167 16.75 7.39 -0.72
N LEU A 168 16.72 8.70 -0.99
CA LEU A 168 15.78 9.37 -1.89
C LEU A 168 16.50 10.02 -3.08
N THR A 169 17.82 9.86 -3.21
CA THR A 169 18.65 10.51 -4.25
C THR A 169 18.16 10.26 -5.68
N ASP A 170 17.74 9.02 -5.97
CA ASP A 170 17.29 8.60 -7.29
C ASP A 170 15.83 8.95 -7.59
N ILE A 171 15.11 9.58 -6.64
CA ILE A 171 13.70 9.94 -6.80
C ILE A 171 13.62 11.38 -7.32
N GLU A 172 13.28 11.53 -8.60
CA GLU A 172 13.00 12.83 -9.21
C GLU A 172 11.49 13.12 -9.18
N LEU A 173 11.10 14.25 -8.62
CA LEU A 173 9.70 14.64 -8.44
C LEU A 173 9.34 15.88 -9.25
N ASP A 174 8.19 15.83 -9.92
CA ASP A 174 7.52 17.04 -10.43
C ASP A 174 6.69 17.69 -9.32
N TYR A 175 5.98 16.89 -8.53
CA TYR A 175 5.06 17.38 -7.51
C TYR A 175 5.35 16.74 -6.16
N LEU A 176 5.37 17.54 -5.10
CA LEU A 176 5.43 17.09 -3.71
C LEU A 176 4.22 17.61 -2.96
N PHE A 177 3.40 16.71 -2.46
CA PHE A 177 2.28 16.99 -1.58
C PHE A 177 2.71 16.84 -0.13
N LEU A 178 2.45 17.88 0.66
CA LEU A 178 2.69 17.90 2.09
C LEU A 178 1.36 18.10 2.80
N ASP A 179 1.04 17.18 3.71
CA ASP A 179 -0.18 17.26 4.49
C ASP A 179 0.01 16.81 5.95
N GLY A 180 -0.75 17.43 6.84
CA GLY A 180 -0.78 17.12 8.27
C GLY A 180 -2.17 16.60 8.65
N SER A 181 -2.23 15.42 9.25
CA SER A 181 -3.50 14.84 9.71
C SER A 181 -3.43 14.45 11.16
N HIS A 182 -4.45 14.81 11.93
CA HIS A 182 -4.49 14.54 13.36
C HIS A 182 -5.16 13.18 13.64
N PHE A 183 -4.42 12.29 14.27
CA PHE A 183 -4.87 10.95 14.63
C PHE A 183 -4.89 10.75 16.15
N LYS A 184 -5.92 10.07 16.64
CA LYS A 184 -5.91 9.52 18.01
C LYS A 184 -5.27 8.14 17.95
N MET A 185 -4.05 8.02 18.46
CA MET A 185 -3.31 6.75 18.43
C MET A 185 -3.87 5.73 19.41
N HIS A 186 -4.45 6.21 20.52
CA HIS A 186 -5.08 5.39 21.55
C HIS A 186 -6.41 5.99 22.00
N ASP A 187 -7.29 5.15 22.54
CA ASP A 187 -8.52 5.64 23.16
C ASP A 187 -8.18 6.51 24.39
N GLY A 188 -8.88 7.64 24.53
CA GLY A 188 -8.58 8.66 25.54
C GLY A 188 -7.34 9.52 25.29
N SER A 189 -6.51 9.24 24.27
CA SER A 189 -5.35 10.07 23.93
C SER A 189 -5.76 11.36 23.20
N LYS A 190 -4.92 12.39 23.32
CA LYS A 190 -5.04 13.60 22.50
C LYS A 190 -4.70 13.24 21.05
N ALA A 191 -5.40 13.86 20.09
CA ALA A 191 -5.04 13.70 18.69
C ALA A 191 -3.68 14.36 18.42
N GLU A 192 -2.78 13.62 17.80
CA GLU A 192 -1.42 14.05 17.43
C GLU A 192 -1.32 14.17 15.91
N PRO A 193 -0.62 15.19 15.38
CA PRO A 193 -0.46 15.32 13.94
C PRO A 193 0.52 14.28 13.41
N VAL A 194 0.21 13.74 12.25
CA VAL A 194 1.10 12.93 11.43
C VAL A 194 1.35 13.71 10.15
N LEU A 195 2.62 13.99 9.90
CA LEU A 195 3.10 14.69 8.72
C LEU A 195 3.36 13.67 7.62
N VAL A 196 2.89 13.97 6.41
CA VAL A 196 3.00 13.07 5.27
C VAL A 196 3.60 13.82 4.08
N ALA A 197 4.57 13.19 3.45
CA ALA A 197 5.12 13.60 2.15
C ALA A 197 4.80 12.54 1.10
N TYR A 198 4.10 12.97 0.06
CA TYR A 198 3.74 12.13 -1.07
C TYR A 198 4.11 12.85 -2.37
N GLY A 199 4.85 12.20 -3.25
CA GLY A 199 5.34 12.76 -4.49
C GLY A 199 4.72 12.14 -5.73
N VAL A 200 4.80 12.86 -6.84
CA VAL A 200 4.62 12.33 -8.19
C VAL A 200 5.92 12.50 -8.93
N THR A 201 6.48 11.40 -9.42
CA THR A 201 7.75 11.40 -10.13
C THR A 201 7.62 12.04 -11.51
N THR A 202 8.76 12.36 -12.13
CA THR A 202 8.84 12.89 -13.50
C THR A 202 8.23 11.96 -14.57
N VAL A 203 8.09 10.67 -14.25
CA VAL A 203 7.40 9.66 -15.09
C VAL A 203 5.92 9.47 -14.72
N GLY A 204 5.37 10.35 -13.87
CA GLY A 204 3.98 10.32 -13.45
C GLY A 204 3.63 9.24 -12.43
N GLN A 205 4.62 8.60 -11.79
CA GLN A 205 4.37 7.55 -10.80
C GLN A 205 4.21 8.14 -9.39
N PRO A 206 3.17 7.75 -8.65
CA PRO A 206 3.02 8.15 -7.26
C PRO A 206 4.04 7.47 -6.35
N VAL A 207 4.58 8.21 -5.38
CA VAL A 207 5.53 7.69 -4.39
C VAL A 207 5.28 8.28 -3.00
N LEU A 208 5.04 7.43 -2.01
CA LEU A 208 5.05 7.85 -0.60
C LEU A 208 6.49 8.01 -0.13
N LEU A 209 6.87 9.19 0.36
CA LEU A 209 8.26 9.53 0.70
C LEU A 209 8.55 9.46 2.20
N ALA A 210 7.60 9.95 3.00
CA ALA A 210 7.73 9.96 4.45
C ALA A 210 6.37 10.04 5.14
N VAL A 211 6.31 9.43 6.32
CA VAL A 211 5.22 9.53 7.28
C VAL A 211 5.87 9.63 8.65
N GLU A 212 5.62 10.73 9.36
CA GLU A 212 6.25 10.99 10.65
C GLU A 212 5.26 11.60 11.66
N PRO A 213 5.21 11.10 12.91
CA PRO A 213 4.46 11.77 13.96
C PRO A 213 5.10 13.13 14.27
N GLY A 214 4.33 14.21 14.14
CA GLY A 214 4.73 15.54 14.56
C GLY A 214 4.31 15.80 16.00
N GLY A 215 5.16 16.47 16.79
CA GLY A 215 4.74 16.94 18.13
C GLY A 215 3.65 18.03 18.07
N ARG A 216 3.65 18.83 16.99
CA ARG A 216 2.68 19.88 16.64
C ARG A 216 2.89 20.28 15.18
N GLU A 217 1.88 20.84 14.53
CA GLU A 217 2.01 21.47 13.20
C GLU A 217 2.59 22.88 13.33
N SER A 218 3.87 22.98 13.69
CA SER A 218 4.61 24.25 13.73
C SER A 218 5.63 24.34 12.61
N HIS A 219 6.12 25.55 12.33
CA HIS A 219 7.23 25.78 11.40
C HIS A 219 8.40 24.83 11.67
N ASP A 220 8.88 24.74 12.92
CA ASP A 220 10.03 23.89 13.27
C ASP A 220 9.80 22.40 12.99
N ALA A 221 8.55 21.93 13.09
CA ALA A 221 8.22 20.53 12.84
C ALA A 221 8.30 20.24 11.34
N TRP A 222 7.77 21.14 10.51
CA TRP A 222 7.86 21.05 9.06
C TRP A 222 9.28 21.27 8.54
N ALA A 223 10.05 22.17 9.16
CA ALA A 223 11.46 22.39 8.85
C ALA A 223 12.26 21.11 9.09
N GLY A 224 12.15 20.50 10.26
CA GLY A 224 12.82 19.22 10.56
C GLY A 224 12.42 18.09 9.61
N PHE A 225 11.13 18.01 9.27
CA PHE A 225 10.61 17.02 8.32
C PHE A 225 11.17 17.21 6.89
N LEU A 226 11.26 18.45 6.41
CA LEU A 226 11.84 18.77 5.09
C LEU A 226 13.37 18.62 5.08
N ASP A 227 14.04 18.95 6.18
CA ASP A 227 15.47 18.74 6.36
C ASP A 227 15.82 17.26 6.31
N ASP A 228 15.05 16.40 6.98
CA ASP A 228 15.25 14.95 6.93
C ASP A 228 15.09 14.39 5.50
N LEU A 229 14.07 14.83 4.76
CA LEU A 229 13.89 14.46 3.35
C LEU A 229 15.11 14.88 2.50
N THR A 230 15.59 16.11 2.69
CA THR A 230 16.73 16.65 1.94
C THR A 230 18.03 15.95 2.33
N ALA A 231 18.22 15.64 3.61
CA ALA A 231 19.37 14.89 4.12
C ALA A 231 19.42 13.46 3.59
N ARG A 232 18.26 12.86 3.31
CA ARG A 232 18.12 11.56 2.61
C ARG A 232 18.32 11.67 1.09
N GLY A 233 18.62 12.85 0.55
CA GLY A 233 18.95 13.05 -0.87
C GLY A 233 17.81 13.56 -1.73
N LEU A 234 16.63 13.87 -1.17
CA LEU A 234 15.53 14.42 -1.96
C LEU A 234 15.90 15.82 -2.49
N ARG A 235 15.86 15.97 -3.81
CA ARG A 235 16.02 17.28 -4.45
C ARG A 235 14.69 18.05 -4.48
N PRO A 236 14.71 19.39 -4.39
CA PRO A 236 13.49 20.18 -4.52
C PRO A 236 12.73 19.87 -5.81
N PRO A 237 11.41 19.60 -5.75
CA PRO A 237 10.58 19.31 -6.91
C PRO A 237 10.29 20.58 -7.72
N LEU A 238 9.61 20.43 -8.86
CA LEU A 238 9.05 21.58 -9.59
C LEU A 238 8.04 22.34 -8.74
N SER A 239 7.13 21.65 -8.04
CA SER A 239 6.13 22.28 -7.18
C SER A 239 5.91 21.54 -5.87
N VAL A 240 5.77 22.31 -4.79
CA VAL A 240 5.30 21.83 -3.50
C VAL A 240 3.86 22.29 -3.31
N ILE A 241 2.97 21.33 -3.09
CA ILE A 241 1.54 21.51 -2.89
C ILE A 241 1.21 21.24 -1.44
N SER A 242 0.73 22.25 -0.74
CA SER A 242 0.37 22.15 0.67
C SER A 242 -0.94 22.83 0.99
N ASP A 243 -1.40 22.68 2.22
CA ASP A 243 -2.53 23.45 2.72
C ASP A 243 -2.15 24.95 2.92
N GLY A 244 -2.98 25.69 3.66
CA GLY A 244 -2.73 27.11 3.93
C GLY A 244 -1.97 27.40 5.23
N ALA A 245 -1.39 26.40 5.90
CA ALA A 245 -0.79 26.58 7.21
C ALA A 245 0.47 27.43 7.12
N ALA A 246 0.51 28.55 7.86
CA ALA A 246 1.61 29.50 7.81
C ALA A 246 2.96 28.88 8.20
N GLY A 247 2.97 27.95 9.15
CA GLY A 247 4.19 27.23 9.55
C GLY A 247 4.76 26.36 8.44
N LEU A 248 3.90 25.65 7.70
CA LEU A 248 4.29 24.84 6.55
C LEU A 248 4.77 25.71 5.38
N ILE A 249 4.05 26.81 5.09
CA ILE A 249 4.44 27.75 4.04
C ILE A 249 5.85 28.30 4.29
N GLY A 250 6.13 28.78 5.51
CA GLY A 250 7.46 29.31 5.86
C GLY A 250 8.57 28.26 5.74
N ALA A 251 8.29 27.01 6.14
CA ALA A 251 9.24 25.92 6.02
C ALA A 251 9.51 25.57 4.54
N VAL A 252 8.48 25.50 3.70
CA VAL A 252 8.65 25.26 2.26
C VAL A 252 9.47 26.37 1.60
N GLU A 253 9.16 27.63 1.90
CA GLU A 253 9.89 28.78 1.33
C GLU A 253 11.38 28.82 1.73
N THR A 254 11.72 28.22 2.88
CA THR A 254 13.10 28.14 3.37
C THR A 254 13.85 26.91 2.82
N HIS A 255 13.25 25.72 2.94
CA HIS A 255 13.92 24.45 2.67
C HIS A 255 13.75 23.95 1.23
N MET A 256 12.72 24.43 0.53
CA MET A 256 12.38 24.06 -0.85
C MET A 256 12.27 25.32 -1.73
N ALA A 257 13.14 26.30 -1.50
CA ALA A 257 13.05 27.65 -2.08
C ALA A 257 13.01 27.70 -3.63
N SER A 258 13.54 26.68 -4.32
CA SER A 258 13.50 26.59 -5.77
C SER A 258 12.20 25.99 -6.33
N ALA A 259 11.35 25.43 -5.48
CA ALA A 259 10.08 24.83 -5.88
C ALA A 259 8.97 25.89 -5.91
N LEU A 260 8.06 25.75 -6.88
CA LEU A 260 6.85 26.58 -6.94
C LEU A 260 5.91 26.18 -5.80
N ARG A 261 5.59 27.14 -4.93
CA ARG A 261 4.57 26.94 -3.90
C ARG A 261 3.18 26.99 -4.54
N GLN A 262 2.46 25.89 -4.45
CA GLN A 262 1.05 25.80 -4.81
C GLN A 262 0.21 25.51 -3.58
N ARG A 263 -0.96 26.17 -3.50
CA ARG A 263 -1.96 25.84 -2.50
C ARG A 263 -2.87 24.73 -3.01
N CYS A 264 -3.11 23.74 -2.15
CA CYS A 264 -3.97 22.60 -2.45
C CYS A 264 -5.40 23.06 -2.77
N LEU A 265 -5.84 22.79 -4.01
CA LEU A 265 -7.14 23.21 -4.53
C LEU A 265 -8.30 22.55 -3.77
N ILE A 266 -8.12 21.32 -3.28
CA ILE A 266 -9.16 20.63 -2.49
C ILE A 266 -9.31 21.25 -1.11
N HIS A 267 -8.20 21.49 -0.41
CA HIS A 267 -8.25 22.23 0.85
C HIS A 267 -8.84 23.63 0.65
N ARG A 268 -8.53 24.29 -0.46
CA ARG A 268 -9.16 25.56 -0.81
C ARG A 268 -10.66 25.42 -1.01
N CYS A 269 -11.11 24.46 -1.82
CA CYS A 269 -12.51 24.19 -2.11
C CYS A 269 -13.28 23.92 -0.81
N ARG A 270 -12.79 23.00 0.04
CA ARG A 270 -13.38 22.70 1.36
C ARG A 270 -13.50 23.96 2.22
N ASN A 271 -12.45 24.79 2.27
CA ASN A 271 -12.47 26.05 3.01
C ASN A 271 -13.50 27.06 2.48
N ILE A 272 -13.75 27.09 1.17
CA ILE A 272 -14.76 27.94 0.54
C ILE A 272 -16.15 27.39 0.87
N LEU A 273 -16.39 26.10 0.65
CA LEU A 273 -17.69 25.45 0.89
C LEU A 273 -18.13 25.51 2.35
N ALA A 274 -17.20 25.47 3.31
CA ALA A 274 -17.49 25.66 4.73
C ALA A 274 -18.07 27.06 5.08
N LYS A 275 -18.06 28.01 4.13
CA LYS A 275 -18.58 29.38 4.27
C LYS A 275 -19.87 29.61 3.48
N VAL A 276 -20.48 28.53 2.98
CA VAL A 276 -21.64 28.53 2.07
C VAL A 276 -22.72 27.62 2.68
N PRO A 277 -24.02 27.96 2.55
CA PRO A 277 -25.10 27.06 2.92
C PRO A 277 -25.04 25.73 2.15
N ALA A 278 -25.45 24.63 2.79
CA ALA A 278 -25.35 23.29 2.21
C ALA A 278 -26.11 23.17 0.88
N GLU A 279 -27.25 23.85 0.76
CA GLU A 279 -28.13 23.83 -0.42
C GLU A 279 -27.50 24.44 -1.67
N ARG A 280 -26.48 25.29 -1.51
CA ARG A 280 -25.75 25.95 -2.61
C ARG A 280 -24.32 25.41 -2.75
N SER A 281 -23.93 24.42 -1.96
CA SER A 281 -22.55 23.91 -1.90
C SER A 281 -22.12 23.24 -3.21
N ASP A 282 -23.00 22.46 -3.85
CA ASP A 282 -22.70 21.81 -5.12
C ASP A 282 -22.49 22.82 -6.25
N GLU A 283 -23.37 23.82 -6.36
CA GLU A 283 -23.24 24.91 -7.36
C GLU A 283 -21.88 25.64 -7.21
N LEU A 284 -21.50 25.99 -5.98
CA LEU A 284 -20.24 26.70 -5.74
C LEU A 284 -19.02 25.80 -5.92
N LYS A 285 -19.15 24.49 -5.67
CA LYS A 285 -18.10 23.51 -5.94
C LYS A 285 -17.84 23.40 -7.43
N GLU A 286 -18.88 23.28 -8.25
CA GLU A 286 -18.76 23.28 -9.72
C GLU A 286 -18.16 24.60 -10.23
N ALA A 287 -18.67 25.74 -9.76
CA ALA A 287 -18.14 27.05 -10.13
C ALA A 287 -16.66 27.23 -9.72
N PHE A 288 -16.24 26.67 -8.58
CA PHE A 288 -14.83 26.67 -8.17
C PHE A 288 -13.95 25.85 -9.11
N TRP A 289 -14.37 24.64 -9.49
CA TRP A 289 -13.58 23.81 -10.41
C TRP A 289 -13.54 24.37 -11.84
N ALA A 290 -14.61 25.03 -12.27
CA ALA A 290 -14.65 25.74 -13.55
C ALA A 290 -13.59 26.84 -13.69
N ILE A 291 -13.03 27.34 -12.57
CA ILE A 291 -11.91 28.30 -12.61
C ILE A 291 -10.69 27.71 -13.34
N PHE A 292 -10.44 26.42 -13.14
CA PHE A 292 -9.24 25.72 -13.60
C PHE A 292 -9.50 24.86 -14.85
N ALA A 293 -10.76 24.74 -15.28
CA ALA A 293 -11.15 24.08 -16.52
C ALA A 293 -10.86 25.00 -17.72
N LEU A 294 -9.59 25.12 -18.08
CA LEU A 294 -9.16 25.95 -19.20
C LEU A 294 -9.40 25.24 -20.54
N PRO A 295 -9.72 25.99 -21.61
CA PRO A 295 -9.77 25.46 -22.97
C PRO A 295 -8.46 24.77 -23.41
N GLU A 296 -8.57 23.71 -24.21
CA GLU A 296 -7.42 22.91 -24.69
C GLU A 296 -6.43 23.70 -25.56
N ASP A 297 -6.87 24.81 -26.15
CA ASP A 297 -6.03 25.70 -26.96
C ASP A 297 -5.15 26.65 -26.13
N ILE A 298 -5.34 26.70 -24.80
CA ILE A 298 -4.49 27.48 -23.90
C ILE A 298 -3.33 26.61 -23.41
N GLU A 299 -2.13 26.89 -23.92
CA GLU A 299 -0.92 26.22 -23.47
C GLU A 299 -0.61 26.51 -21.98
N ALA A 300 -0.06 25.50 -21.31
CA ALA A 300 0.46 25.63 -19.95
C ALA A 300 1.55 26.73 -19.88
N GLY A 301 1.58 27.46 -18.77
CA GLY A 301 2.48 28.60 -18.58
C GLY A 301 1.72 29.87 -18.22
N THR A 302 2.27 31.01 -18.64
CA THR A 302 1.77 32.33 -18.25
C THR A 302 0.37 32.63 -18.78
N GLN A 303 0.01 32.10 -19.96
CA GLN A 303 -1.33 32.25 -20.54
C GLN A 303 -2.38 31.49 -19.72
N ALA A 304 -2.11 30.22 -19.40
CA ALA A 304 -2.97 29.42 -18.53
C ALA A 304 -3.15 30.07 -17.14
N VAL A 305 -2.07 30.58 -16.54
CA VAL A 305 -2.13 31.32 -15.29
C VAL A 305 -3.02 32.55 -15.42
N ALA A 306 -2.84 33.36 -16.46
CA ALA A 306 -3.65 34.56 -16.67
C ALA A 306 -5.14 34.24 -16.87
N ALA A 307 -5.47 33.20 -17.63
CA ALA A 307 -6.84 32.74 -17.85
C ALA A 307 -7.51 32.28 -16.55
N ALA A 308 -6.83 31.43 -15.77
CA ALA A 308 -7.33 30.98 -14.47
C ALA A 308 -7.51 32.15 -13.49
N GLN A 309 -6.59 33.12 -13.49
CA GLN A 309 -6.71 34.34 -12.67
C GLN A 309 -7.91 35.20 -13.09
N ALA A 310 -8.20 35.31 -14.39
CA ALA A 310 -9.39 35.99 -14.89
C ALA A 310 -10.69 35.26 -14.49
N ASN A 311 -10.67 33.93 -14.47
CA ASN A 311 -11.79 33.12 -13.98
C ASN A 311 -12.02 33.31 -12.46
N ILE A 312 -10.95 33.42 -11.66
CA ILE A 312 -11.06 33.79 -10.23
C ILE A 312 -11.76 35.14 -10.09
N ASP A 313 -11.41 36.13 -10.91
CA ASP A 313 -12.06 37.44 -10.89
C ASP A 313 -13.54 37.38 -11.28
N ALA A 314 -13.89 36.54 -12.25
CA ALA A 314 -15.27 36.30 -12.65
C ALA A 314 -16.08 35.63 -11.53
N PHE A 315 -15.51 34.60 -10.88
CA PHE A 315 -16.11 33.95 -9.71
C PHE A 315 -16.35 34.96 -8.59
N ALA A 316 -15.34 35.77 -8.25
CA ALA A 316 -15.44 36.77 -7.21
C ALA A 316 -16.59 37.75 -7.49
N ARG A 317 -16.64 38.35 -8.70
CA ARG A 317 -17.71 39.28 -9.07
C ARG A 317 -19.11 38.67 -8.98
N ARG A 318 -19.26 37.41 -9.38
CA ARG A 318 -20.56 36.72 -9.37
C ARG A 318 -21.05 36.42 -7.95
N HIS A 319 -20.15 36.01 -7.07
CA HIS A 319 -20.50 35.45 -5.77
C HIS A 319 -20.25 36.37 -4.58
N GLU A 320 -19.58 37.53 -4.75
CA GLU A 320 -19.19 38.42 -3.65
C GLU A 320 -20.38 38.95 -2.85
N ARG A 321 -21.52 39.24 -3.50
CA ARG A 321 -22.71 39.77 -2.83
C ARG A 321 -23.39 38.71 -1.94
N GLU A 322 -23.48 37.47 -2.42
CA GLU A 322 -24.15 36.37 -1.73
C GLU A 322 -23.22 35.69 -0.71
N PHE A 323 -21.94 35.53 -1.04
CA PHE A 323 -20.96 34.76 -0.27
C PHE A 323 -19.63 35.53 -0.06
N PRO A 324 -19.65 36.72 0.57
CA PRO A 324 -18.45 37.56 0.72
C PRO A 324 -17.32 36.87 1.48
N ALA A 325 -17.63 36.03 2.47
CA ALA A 325 -16.64 35.27 3.22
C ALA A 325 -15.95 34.18 2.37
N ALA A 326 -16.70 33.54 1.48
CA ALA A 326 -16.19 32.53 0.55
C ALA A 326 -15.27 33.16 -0.50
N VAL A 327 -15.66 34.30 -1.06
CA VAL A 327 -14.84 35.08 -2.01
C VAL A 327 -13.58 35.62 -1.34
N LYS A 328 -13.68 36.21 -0.14
CA LYS A 328 -12.49 36.62 0.64
C LYS A 328 -11.54 35.45 0.87
N CYS A 329 -12.06 34.26 1.12
CA CYS A 329 -11.26 33.06 1.27
C CYS A 329 -10.54 32.70 -0.05
N LEU A 330 -11.24 32.68 -1.18
CA LEU A 330 -10.66 32.40 -2.51
C LEU A 330 -9.53 33.39 -2.86
N LEU A 331 -9.75 34.68 -2.62
CA LEU A 331 -8.81 35.74 -3.00
C LEU A 331 -7.54 35.77 -2.14
N ALA A 332 -7.61 35.30 -0.90
CA ALA A 332 -6.45 35.21 -0.02
C ALA A 332 -5.42 34.25 -0.63
N ASP A 333 -4.22 34.75 -0.96
CA ASP A 333 -3.15 33.93 -1.57
C ASP A 333 -3.56 33.30 -2.92
N ARG A 334 -4.31 34.04 -3.75
CA ARG A 334 -4.81 33.57 -5.05
C ARG A 334 -3.72 33.19 -6.06
N GLN A 335 -2.52 33.76 -5.96
CA GLN A 335 -1.41 33.44 -6.87
C GLN A 335 -0.97 31.98 -6.72
N ALA A 336 -0.95 31.48 -5.48
CA ALA A 336 -0.61 30.09 -5.18
C ALA A 336 -1.66 29.08 -5.70
N LEU A 337 -2.87 29.51 -6.09
CA LEU A 337 -3.87 28.61 -6.66
C LEU A 337 -3.59 28.25 -8.12
N THR A 338 -2.81 29.05 -8.83
CA THR A 338 -2.53 28.84 -10.26
C THR A 338 -1.08 28.46 -10.54
N ALA A 339 -0.23 28.36 -9.51
CA ALA A 339 1.21 28.11 -9.68
C ALA A 339 1.54 26.83 -10.47
N GLY A 340 0.74 25.76 -10.34
CA GLY A 340 0.94 24.50 -11.07
C GLY A 340 0.51 24.52 -12.54
N HIS A 341 -0.17 25.57 -13.01
CA HIS A 341 -0.45 25.74 -14.44
C HIS A 341 0.83 26.06 -15.24
N VAL A 342 1.98 26.21 -14.56
CA VAL A 342 3.29 26.43 -15.17
C VAL A 342 3.82 25.17 -15.88
N ARG A 343 3.35 23.92 -15.60
CA ARG A 343 3.44 22.75 -16.53
C ARG A 343 2.68 21.49 -16.07
N LEU A 344 1.37 21.40 -16.34
CA LEU A 344 0.60 20.12 -16.22
C LEU A 344 0.62 19.25 -17.49
N ALA A 345 1.25 19.70 -18.58
CA ALA A 345 1.22 19.04 -19.88
C ALA A 345 2.21 17.87 -20.08
N VAL A 346 2.92 17.40 -19.05
CA VAL A 346 3.89 16.27 -19.19
C VAL A 346 3.31 14.94 -18.68
N ILE A 347 2.26 14.97 -17.86
CA ILE A 347 1.70 13.75 -17.24
C ILE A 347 0.59 13.12 -18.11
N GLU A 348 -0.16 13.91 -18.89
CA GLU A 348 -1.24 13.38 -19.73
C GLU A 348 -0.74 12.48 -20.88
N ASP A 349 0.46 12.75 -21.42
CA ASP A 349 1.07 11.89 -22.45
C ASP A 349 1.58 10.54 -21.90
N ASN A 350 2.00 10.49 -20.63
CA ASN A 350 2.47 9.25 -20.00
C ASN A 350 1.33 8.37 -19.48
N LEU A 351 0.16 8.94 -19.16
CA LEU A 351 -1.03 8.18 -18.77
C LEU A 351 -1.68 7.47 -19.98
N ASN A 352 -1.53 8.00 -21.19
CA ASN A 352 -2.08 7.43 -22.42
C ASN A 352 -1.33 6.19 -22.95
N THR A 353 -0.23 5.77 -22.31
CA THR A 353 0.54 4.56 -22.69
C THR A 353 0.30 3.36 -21.77
N MET A 354 -0.60 3.48 -20.79
CA MET A 354 -0.96 2.37 -19.89
C MET A 354 -2.02 1.43 -20.51
N PRO A 355 -1.94 0.11 -20.30
CA PRO A 355 -2.91 -0.84 -20.85
C PRO A 355 -4.33 -0.56 -20.34
N ARG A 356 -5.29 -0.47 -21.28
CA ARG A 356 -6.73 -0.17 -21.12
C ARG A 356 -7.54 -1.19 -20.29
N LYS A 357 -7.14 -1.49 -19.06
CA LYS A 357 -7.94 -2.26 -18.10
C LYS A 357 -7.99 -1.55 -16.75
N LEU A 358 -8.59 -0.37 -16.72
CA LEU A 358 -9.15 0.29 -15.53
C LEU A 358 -10.15 1.36 -16.00
N HIS A 359 -11.19 0.93 -16.70
CA HIS A 359 -12.30 1.80 -17.12
C HIS A 359 -13.22 2.11 -15.93
N HIS A 360 -12.81 3.05 -15.07
CA HIS A 360 -13.70 3.77 -14.15
C HIS A 360 -13.31 5.26 -13.95
N TRP A 361 -12.40 5.81 -14.77
CA TRP A 361 -11.71 7.08 -14.45
C TRP A 361 -11.58 8.02 -15.67
N ASP A 362 -12.72 8.46 -16.23
CA ASP A 362 -12.79 9.20 -17.51
C ASP A 362 -12.96 10.74 -17.35
N SER A 363 -12.27 11.42 -16.42
CA SER A 363 -12.26 12.90 -16.48
C SER A 363 -10.98 13.54 -15.92
N PRO A 364 -10.54 14.72 -16.41
CA PRO A 364 -9.44 15.50 -15.81
C PRO A 364 -9.65 15.81 -14.32
N HIS A 365 -10.90 15.77 -13.85
CA HIS A 365 -11.26 15.89 -12.45
C HIS A 365 -10.74 14.70 -11.61
N SER A 366 -10.58 13.51 -12.20
CA SER A 366 -10.08 12.33 -11.50
C SER A 366 -8.57 12.36 -11.29
N VAL A 367 -7.79 13.04 -12.13
CA VAL A 367 -6.33 13.18 -11.91
C VAL A 367 -6.06 14.12 -10.73
N TYR A 368 -6.80 15.23 -10.63
CA TYR A 368 -6.74 16.12 -9.47
C TYR A 368 -7.34 15.53 -8.19
N ALA A 369 -8.39 14.70 -8.30
CA ALA A 369 -9.05 14.06 -7.17
C ALA A 369 -8.38 12.75 -6.70
N ALA A 370 -7.62 12.05 -7.55
CA ALA A 370 -6.90 10.83 -7.18
C ALA A 370 -5.49 11.10 -6.62
N LEU A 371 -4.89 12.26 -6.93
CA LEU A 371 -3.56 12.66 -6.46
C LEU A 371 -3.53 13.41 -5.12
N THR A 372 -4.64 13.41 -4.37
CA THR A 372 -4.81 14.32 -3.23
C THR A 372 -5.57 13.69 -2.08
N CYS A 373 -5.23 14.16 -0.88
CA CYS A 373 -5.67 13.66 0.42
C CYS A 373 -7.20 13.52 0.57
N ASN A 374 -7.69 12.33 0.23
CA ASN A 374 -9.03 11.87 0.56
C ASN A 374 -9.01 11.23 1.96
N HIS A 375 -8.62 12.01 2.95
CA HIS A 375 -8.89 11.73 4.36
C HIS A 375 -9.82 12.80 4.93
N ARG A 376 -11.10 12.66 4.59
CA ARG A 376 -12.19 12.44 5.55
C ARG A 376 -13.51 12.30 4.80
#